data_AF-A0A7V3VZ14-F1
#
_entry.id   AF-A0A7V3VZ14-F1
#
_cell.length_a   1.000
_cell.length_b   1.000
_cell.length_c   1.000
_cell.angle_alpha   90.00
_cell.angle_beta   90.00
_cell.angle_gamma   90.00
#
_symmetry.space_group_name_H-M   'P 1'
#
loop_
_entity.id
_entity.type
_entity.pdbx_description
1 polymer ?
#
loop_
_entity_poly.entity_id
_entity_poly.type
_entity_poly.pdbx_seq_one_letter_code
_entity_poly.pdbx_strand_id
1 'polypeptide(L)'
;NAGGPLPNVPHAVQTVYAYTGFGTPLSDAACAGAGLWNVSNRRGYSWATGEMRCASYNHYYTPNANIYDCVTNDLTTYTSLALRAARSWHTGGVNVLFGDGSVRFVSQSVSLATWRALATRAGGEVPSSDY
;
A
#
# COMPACT_ATOMS: atom_id res chain seq x y z
N ASN A 1 16.07 2.13 -11.06
CA ASN A 1 17.02 3.25 -10.96
C ASN A 1 16.77 4.01 -9.68
N ALA A 2 17.85 4.41 -9.04
CA ALA A 2 18.02 4.64 -7.61
C ALA A 2 17.04 5.66 -6.98
N GLY A 3 16.53 5.29 -5.79
CA GLY A 3 15.85 6.21 -4.89
C GLY A 3 16.81 7.30 -4.44
N GLY A 4 16.62 8.50 -4.99
CA GLY A 4 17.20 9.72 -4.43
C GLY A 4 16.48 10.13 -3.15
N PRO A 5 17.14 10.87 -2.24
CA PRO A 5 16.53 11.30 -0.99
C PRO A 5 15.49 12.40 -1.29
N LEU A 6 14.22 12.14 -0.94
CA LEU A 6 13.11 13.09 -1.03
C LEU A 6 13.04 13.97 0.25
N PRO A 7 12.54 15.21 0.14
CA PRO A 7 12.81 16.28 1.09
C PRO A 7 12.15 16.04 2.45
N ASN A 8 12.93 16.13 3.53
CA ASN A 8 12.54 16.30 4.95
C ASN A 8 11.08 15.92 5.31
N VAL A 9 10.70 14.66 5.14
CA VAL A 9 9.47 14.12 5.74
C VAL A 9 9.85 13.58 7.12
N PRO A 10 9.49 14.22 8.25
CA PRO A 10 9.96 13.84 9.58
C PRO A 10 9.33 12.53 10.11
N HIS A 11 8.74 11.71 9.25
CA HIS A 11 7.83 10.65 9.65
C HIS A 11 8.06 9.36 8.86
N ALA A 12 7.89 8.24 9.56
CA ALA A 12 8.17 6.91 9.07
C ALA A 12 7.17 6.47 7.97
N VAL A 13 7.63 5.69 6.99
CA VAL A 13 6.78 5.13 5.91
C VAL A 13 5.61 4.28 6.45
N GLN A 14 5.70 3.85 7.71
CA GLN A 14 4.70 3.10 8.46
C GLN A 14 3.52 3.96 8.96
N THR A 15 3.63 5.28 8.98
CA THR A 15 2.60 6.15 9.57
C THR A 15 2.06 7.21 8.63
N VAL A 16 2.87 7.71 7.69
CA VAL A 16 2.47 8.76 6.75
C VAL A 16 2.40 8.24 5.32
N TYR A 17 1.65 8.96 4.49
CA TYR A 17 1.51 8.71 3.06
C TYR A 17 1.57 10.01 2.27
N ALA A 18 2.08 9.91 1.04
CA ALA A 18 2.10 10.97 0.06
C ALA A 18 0.69 11.21 -0.48
N TYR A 19 0.34 12.46 -0.72
CA TYR A 19 -0.93 12.86 -1.28
C TYR A 19 -0.69 13.63 -2.58
N THR A 20 -1.32 13.22 -3.67
CA THR A 20 -1.14 13.86 -4.98
C THR A 20 -2.25 14.87 -5.30
N GLY A 21 -3.10 15.19 -4.31
CA GLY A 21 -4.24 16.09 -4.54
C GLY A 21 -5.43 15.38 -5.16
N PHE A 22 -6.02 16.03 -6.16
CA PHE A 22 -7.17 15.56 -6.90
C PHE A 22 -6.76 15.27 -8.34
N GLY A 23 -7.13 14.09 -8.85
CA GLY A 23 -6.84 13.72 -10.22
C GLY A 23 -6.56 12.23 -10.39
N THR A 24 -6.97 11.71 -11.54
CA THR A 24 -6.81 10.32 -11.96
C THR A 24 -6.21 10.27 -13.37
N PRO A 25 -5.47 9.20 -13.75
CA PRO A 25 -5.15 8.03 -12.94
C PRO A 25 -4.02 8.28 -11.93
N LEU A 26 -4.03 7.51 -10.83
CA LEU A 26 -2.88 7.45 -9.92
C LEU A 26 -1.75 6.65 -10.60
N SER A 27 -0.54 7.23 -10.66
CA SER A 27 0.62 6.62 -11.33
C SER A 27 1.88 6.74 -10.49
N ASP A 28 2.87 5.89 -10.77
CA ASP A 28 4.18 5.94 -10.11
C ASP A 28 4.84 7.32 -10.24
N ALA A 29 4.72 7.95 -11.41
CA ALA A 29 5.28 9.29 -11.65
C ALA A 29 4.60 10.36 -10.80
N ALA A 30 3.28 10.33 -10.67
CA ALA A 30 2.55 11.25 -9.80
C ALA A 30 2.94 11.06 -8.33
N CYS A 31 3.13 9.81 -7.91
CA CYS A 31 3.55 9.47 -6.55
C CYS A 31 5.00 9.89 -6.25
N ALA A 32 5.91 9.73 -7.21
CA ALA A 32 7.29 10.18 -7.09
C ALA A 32 7.42 11.70 -7.04
N GLY A 33 6.52 12.43 -7.72
CA GLY A 33 6.44 13.89 -7.72
C GLY A 33 5.58 14.50 -6.62
N ALA A 34 5.05 13.69 -5.69
CA ALA A 34 4.14 14.18 -4.66
C ALA A 34 4.84 15.16 -3.70
N GLY A 35 4.30 16.38 -3.61
CA GLY A 35 4.79 17.42 -2.68
C GLY A 35 3.96 17.55 -1.40
N LEU A 36 2.78 16.91 -1.34
CA LEU A 36 1.88 16.99 -0.19
C LEU A 36 1.93 15.69 0.62
N TRP A 37 1.78 15.81 1.93
CA TRP A 37 1.91 14.70 2.88
C TRP A 37 0.78 14.74 3.90
N ASN A 38 0.16 13.59 4.17
CA ASN A 38 -0.82 13.51 5.25
C ASN A 38 -0.15 13.08 6.56
N VAL A 39 0.03 14.05 7.45
CA VAL A 39 0.68 13.86 8.77
C VAL A 39 -0.29 13.94 9.94
N SER A 40 -1.46 14.55 9.74
CA SER A 40 -2.51 14.74 10.75
C SER A 40 -3.45 13.53 10.82
N ASN A 41 -3.91 13.05 9.66
CA ASN A 41 -4.75 11.87 9.52
C ASN A 41 -3.90 10.73 8.95
N ARG A 42 -3.06 10.17 9.84
CA ARG A 42 -2.10 9.11 9.56
C ARG A 42 -2.78 7.82 9.07
N ARG A 43 -1.99 6.88 8.56
CA ARG A 43 -2.47 5.56 8.15
C ARG A 43 -3.35 4.94 9.25
N GLY A 44 -4.55 4.49 8.88
CA GLY A 44 -5.49 3.87 9.82
C GLY A 44 -6.19 4.84 10.77
N TYR A 45 -6.20 6.15 10.50
CA TYR A 45 -6.85 7.14 11.38
C TYR A 45 -8.34 6.88 11.63
N SER A 46 -9.01 6.13 10.74
CA SER A 46 -10.38 5.68 10.96
C SER A 46 -10.48 4.19 10.68
N TRP A 47 -10.81 3.41 11.72
CA TRP A 47 -10.90 1.96 11.66
C TRP A 47 -12.19 1.47 10.99
N ALA A 48 -13.25 2.28 11.03
CA ALA A 48 -14.60 1.89 10.62
C ALA A 48 -14.88 2.09 9.13
N THR A 49 -13.96 2.72 8.38
CA THR A 49 -14.13 2.99 6.95
C THR A 49 -13.16 2.15 6.11
N GLY A 50 -13.73 1.50 5.09
CA GLY A 50 -13.00 0.73 4.08
C GLY A 50 -12.37 1.59 2.98
N GLU A 51 -12.36 2.91 3.13
CA GLU A 51 -11.71 3.80 2.19
C GLU A 51 -10.17 3.61 2.17
N MET A 52 -9.53 3.79 1.02
CA MET A 52 -8.08 3.63 0.84
C MET A 52 -7.21 4.56 1.70
N ARG A 53 -7.73 5.73 2.09
CA ARG A 53 -7.10 6.66 3.05
C ARG A 53 -7.03 6.11 4.47
N CYS A 54 -7.87 5.12 4.78
CA CYS A 54 -8.15 4.66 6.13
C CYS A 54 -7.53 3.27 6.37
N ALA A 55 -8.36 2.25 6.59
CA ALA A 55 -7.91 0.90 6.95
C ALA A 55 -7.47 0.03 5.76
N SER A 56 -7.89 0.37 4.54
CA SER A 56 -7.64 -0.46 3.36
C SER A 56 -6.22 -0.36 2.79
N TYR A 57 -5.83 -1.37 2.02
CA TYR A 57 -4.57 -1.44 1.27
C TYR A 57 -4.78 -2.22 -0.04
N ASN A 58 -3.74 -2.35 -0.87
CA ASN A 58 -3.75 -3.24 -2.03
C ASN A 58 -2.39 -3.94 -2.25
N HIS A 59 -2.35 -4.85 -3.21
CA HIS A 59 -1.16 -5.67 -3.48
C HIS A 59 -0.18 -4.99 -4.46
N TYR A 60 -0.24 -3.65 -4.59
CA TYR A 60 0.63 -2.92 -5.50
C TYR A 60 2.11 -3.00 -5.07
N TYR A 61 2.36 -2.84 -3.77
CA TYR A 61 3.67 -3.01 -3.14
C TYR A 61 3.70 -4.28 -2.29
N THR A 62 4.88 -4.87 -2.12
CA THR A 62 5.09 -5.99 -1.18
C THR A 62 4.78 -5.59 0.26
N PRO A 63 4.56 -6.56 1.16
CA PRO A 63 4.35 -6.26 2.58
C PRO A 63 5.48 -5.42 3.16
N ASN A 64 5.16 -4.46 4.04
CA ASN A 64 6.13 -3.57 4.68
C ASN A 64 7.09 -2.82 3.74
N ALA A 65 6.77 -2.67 2.45
CA ALA A 65 7.64 -2.01 1.48
C ALA A 65 8.18 -0.67 2.00
N ASN A 66 9.48 -0.45 1.92
CA ASN A 66 10.13 0.77 2.40
C ASN A 66 10.01 1.93 1.40
N ILE A 67 8.77 2.19 0.97
CA ILE A 67 8.36 3.25 0.07
C ILE A 67 7.11 3.87 0.70
N TYR A 68 6.91 5.19 0.59
CA TYR A 68 5.68 5.79 1.09
C TYR A 68 4.47 5.30 0.28
N ASP A 69 3.38 5.03 0.99
CA ASP A 69 2.10 4.86 0.30
C ASP A 69 1.72 6.19 -0.36
N CYS A 70 0.91 6.12 -1.41
CA CYS A 70 0.53 7.27 -2.20
C CYS A 70 -0.98 7.26 -2.44
N VAL A 71 -1.63 8.41 -2.28
CA VAL A 71 -3.10 8.52 -2.34
C VAL A 71 -3.51 9.74 -3.16
N THR A 72 -4.59 9.59 -3.93
CA THR A 72 -5.29 10.68 -4.63
C THR A 72 -6.79 10.58 -4.37
N ASN A 73 -7.50 11.68 -4.59
CA ASN A 73 -8.96 11.68 -4.63
C ASN A 73 -9.44 11.84 -6.07
N ASP A 74 -10.32 10.96 -6.50
CA ASP A 74 -11.03 11.06 -7.77
C ASP A 74 -12.33 11.86 -7.57
N LEU A 75 -12.43 13.00 -8.25
CA LEU A 75 -13.61 13.86 -8.21
C LEU A 75 -14.75 13.33 -9.09
N THR A 76 -14.47 12.43 -10.04
CA THR A 76 -15.50 11.87 -10.92
C THR A 76 -16.28 10.77 -10.24
N THR A 77 -15.58 9.87 -9.55
CA THR A 77 -16.21 8.73 -8.84
C THR A 77 -16.38 8.96 -7.34
N TYR A 78 -15.96 10.13 -6.83
CA TYR A 78 -16.00 10.49 -5.41
C TYR A 78 -15.33 9.44 -4.51
N THR A 79 -14.24 8.85 -4.98
CA THR A 79 -13.49 7.80 -4.28
C THR A 79 -12.04 8.19 -4.09
N SER A 80 -11.36 7.62 -3.11
CA SER A 80 -9.89 7.69 -3.05
C SER A 80 -9.27 6.47 -3.72
N LEU A 81 -8.22 6.74 -4.49
CA LEU A 81 -7.36 5.73 -5.09
C LEU A 81 -6.02 5.77 -4.39
N ALA A 82 -5.37 4.62 -4.24
CA ALA A 82 -4.10 4.57 -3.57
C ALA A 82 -3.18 3.46 -4.08
N LEU A 83 -1.87 3.66 -3.93
CA LEU A 83 -0.84 2.63 -3.95
C LEU A 83 -0.41 2.43 -2.50
N ARG A 84 -0.93 1.39 -1.85
CA ARG A 84 -0.86 1.22 -0.39
C ARG A 84 -0.38 -0.19 -0.05
N ALA A 85 0.78 -0.31 0.58
CA ALA A 85 1.28 -1.61 1.01
C ALA A 85 0.47 -2.18 2.20
N ALA A 86 0.38 -3.51 2.27
CA ALA A 86 0.06 -4.20 3.52
C ALA A 86 1.19 -3.94 4.52
N ARG A 87 0.87 -3.51 5.75
CA ARG A 87 1.92 -3.15 6.72
C ARG A 87 1.58 -3.61 8.13
N SER A 88 2.61 -3.96 8.87
CA SER A 88 2.55 -4.28 10.29
C SER A 88 3.84 -3.83 10.99
N TRP A 89 3.80 -3.78 12.31
CA TRP A 89 5.00 -3.55 13.13
C TRP A 89 5.76 -4.86 13.45
N HIS A 90 5.32 -6.00 12.90
CA HIS A 90 6.06 -7.25 13.03
C HIS A 90 7.31 -7.20 12.16
N THR A 91 8.42 -7.68 12.73
CA THR A 91 9.68 -7.81 12.01
C THR A 91 9.50 -8.72 10.80
N GLY A 92 9.85 -8.23 9.62
CA GLY A 92 10.00 -9.07 8.42
C GLY A 92 8.72 -9.32 7.61
N GLY A 93 7.53 -8.85 8.00
CA GLY A 93 6.33 -9.18 7.23
C GLY A 93 4.99 -8.79 7.85
N VAL A 94 3.92 -9.42 7.38
CA VAL A 94 2.54 -9.19 7.81
C VAL A 94 1.78 -10.52 7.93
N ASN A 95 0.81 -10.59 8.83
CA ASN A 95 -0.16 -11.69 8.84
C ASN A 95 -1.28 -11.38 7.83
N VAL A 96 -1.56 -12.32 6.94
CA VAL A 96 -2.58 -12.21 5.89
C VAL A 96 -3.62 -13.30 6.10
N LEU A 97 -4.90 -12.90 6.10
CA LEU A 97 -6.05 -13.81 6.07
C LEU A 97 -6.37 -14.16 4.61
N PHE A 98 -6.44 -15.45 4.32
CA PHE A 98 -6.77 -15.99 3.01
C PHE A 98 -8.28 -16.22 2.90
N GLY A 99 -8.79 -16.32 1.68
CA GLY A 99 -10.21 -16.54 1.41
C GLY A 99 -10.77 -17.86 1.98
N ASP A 100 -9.91 -18.83 2.28
CA ASP A 100 -10.24 -20.10 2.92
C ASP A 100 -10.27 -20.03 4.46
N GLY A 101 -10.02 -18.86 5.06
CA GLY A 101 -9.97 -18.65 6.50
C GLY A 101 -8.62 -18.94 7.15
N SER A 102 -7.63 -19.43 6.40
CA SER A 102 -6.28 -19.61 6.92
C SER A 102 -5.54 -18.28 7.08
N VAL A 103 -4.70 -18.17 8.11
CA VAL A 103 -3.82 -17.02 8.31
C VAL A 103 -2.38 -17.46 8.10
N ARG A 104 -1.63 -16.72 7.29
CA ARG A 104 -0.20 -16.95 7.09
C ARG A 104 0.61 -15.69 7.31
N PHE A 105 1.81 -15.86 7.83
CA PHE A 105 2.79 -14.79 7.90
C PHE A 105 3.51 -14.68 6.55
N VAL A 106 3.27 -13.60 5.82
CA VAL A 106 3.88 -13.33 4.52
C VAL A 106 5.05 -12.38 4.70
N SER A 107 6.23 -12.81 4.23
CA SER A 107 7.46 -12.02 4.31
C SER A 107 7.38 -10.74 3.47
N GLN A 108 8.02 -9.66 3.92
CA GLN A 108 8.26 -8.46 3.12
C GLN A 108 9.19 -8.72 1.92
N SER A 109 9.93 -9.83 1.94
CA SER A 109 10.80 -10.28 0.86
C SER A 109 10.11 -11.20 -0.15
N VAL A 110 8.80 -11.46 -0.02
CA VAL A 110 8.01 -12.19 -1.02
C VAL A 110 8.19 -11.55 -2.40
N SER A 111 8.27 -12.36 -3.46
CA SER A 111 8.33 -11.80 -4.80
C SER A 111 7.06 -11.01 -5.10
N LEU A 112 7.20 -9.88 -5.81
CA LEU A 112 6.05 -9.05 -6.17
C LEU A 112 5.06 -9.80 -7.07
N ALA A 113 5.56 -10.74 -7.88
CA ALA A 113 4.74 -11.61 -8.72
C ALA A 113 3.86 -12.53 -7.86
N THR A 114 4.44 -13.23 -6.88
CA THR A 114 3.69 -14.04 -5.91
C THR A 114 2.67 -13.20 -5.16
N TRP A 115 3.10 -12.08 -4.59
CA TRP A 115 2.22 -11.21 -3.81
C TRP A 115 1.00 -10.75 -4.59
N ARG A 116 1.18 -10.35 -5.86
CA ARG A 116 0.07 -9.93 -6.72
C ARG A 116 -0.79 -11.12 -7.16
N ALA A 117 -0.19 -12.29 -7.38
CA ALA A 117 -0.91 -13.53 -7.64
C ALA A 117 -1.84 -13.93 -6.48
N LEU A 118 -1.48 -13.66 -5.23
CA LEU A 118 -2.36 -13.93 -4.07
C LEU A 118 -3.62 -13.06 -4.04
N ALA A 119 -3.61 -11.92 -4.73
CA ALA A 119 -4.70 -10.95 -4.73
C ALA A 119 -5.77 -11.23 -5.81
N THR A 120 -5.51 -12.17 -6.71
CA THR A 120 -6.38 -12.43 -7.85
C THR A 120 -7.56 -13.30 -7.42
N ARG A 121 -8.72 -13.06 -8.03
CA ARG A 121 -9.89 -13.91 -7.86
C ARG A 121 -9.94 -15.05 -8.89
N ALA A 122 -9.11 -14.97 -9.94
CA ALA A 122 -9.20 -15.85 -11.10
C ALA A 122 -8.77 -17.30 -10.80
N GLY A 123 -8.08 -17.55 -9.68
CA GLY A 123 -7.86 -18.89 -9.13
C GLY A 123 -6.97 -19.81 -9.98
N GLY A 124 -6.25 -19.25 -10.96
CA GLY A 124 -5.38 -19.99 -11.88
C GLY A 124 -3.90 -19.64 -11.73
N GLU A 125 -3.58 -18.63 -10.92
CA GLU A 125 -2.21 -18.30 -10.58
C GLU A 125 -1.64 -19.39 -9.67
N VAL A 126 -0.44 -19.87 -10.00
CA VAL A 126 0.34 -20.74 -9.12
C VAL A 126 1.38 -19.85 -8.45
N PRO A 127 1.06 -19.23 -7.29
CA PRO A 127 2.06 -18.49 -6.53
C PRO A 127 3.22 -19.43 -6.19
N SER A 128 4.46 -18.94 -6.30
CA SER A 128 5.62 -19.74 -5.89
C SER A 128 5.59 -19.99 -4.39
N SER A 129 6.42 -20.90 -3.88
CA SER A 129 6.40 -21.30 -2.47
C SER A 129 7.03 -20.28 -1.51
N ASP A 130 7.06 -19.00 -1.87
CA ASP A 130 7.73 -17.91 -1.13
C ASP A 130 6.77 -17.02 -0.32
N TYR A 131 5.54 -17.49 -0.06
CA TYR A 131 4.51 -16.81 0.73
C TYR A 131 4.01 -17.57 1.95
#